data_AF-A0A8K0H394-F1
#
_entry.id   AF-A0A8K0H394-F1
#
_cell.length_a   1.000
_cell.length_b   1.000
_cell.length_c   1.000
_cell.angle_alpha   90.00
_cell.angle_beta   90.00
_cell.angle_gamma   90.00
#
_symmetry.space_group_name_H-M   'P 1'
#
loop_
_entity.id
_entity.type
_entity.pdbx_description
1 polymer ?
#
loop_
_entity_poly.entity_id
_entity_poly.type
_entity_poly.pdbx_seq_one_letter_code
_entity_poly.pdbx_strand_id
1 'polypeptide(L)'
;MAGSDAQRHLFTLIRDYASEKSVGERRLVGMRQRIDELRSEAETANAELEDAKRTKEIVEQELKGYELESALNEALIQTLQSRVSNIQDEISTVGSDLEALKNKEGASRDEFISHMFDLNAKIRKFQDTIACDIHKESYIGTKAEQNYNNVKEEVAEVTLTTLQDMLAKVISQITKEEEEYLSEQNTQKQMQQELIGCERKVSLMEVISKATGALQDLTRYPYKKEMYQNGTQTFGSLCSFGVSQVMTVLPIGIVSLTINKQISKLEPVCASLGEELQKRCVCTSCHLDNVESLGEVFQAN
;
A
#
# COMPACT_ATOMS: atom_id res chain seq x y z
N MET A 1 9.80 115.69 -18.52
CA MET A 1 10.83 114.64 -18.46
C MET A 1 10.50 113.46 -17.54
N ALA A 2 9.32 113.40 -16.87
CA ALA A 2 8.96 112.30 -15.97
C ALA A 2 8.36 111.04 -16.66
N GLY A 3 8.04 111.12 -17.96
CA GLY A 3 7.39 110.02 -18.69
C GLY A 3 8.33 108.90 -19.20
N SER A 4 9.63 109.19 -19.38
CA SER A 4 10.59 108.21 -19.91
C SER A 4 11.01 107.15 -18.89
N ASP A 5 11.05 107.50 -17.59
CA ASP A 5 11.46 106.58 -16.53
C ASP A 5 10.38 105.55 -16.19
N ALA A 6 9.10 105.95 -16.20
CA ALA A 6 7.98 105.02 -16.01
C ALA A 6 7.89 103.99 -17.14
N GLN A 7 8.12 104.42 -18.39
CA GLN A 7 8.15 103.55 -19.56
C GLN A 7 9.32 102.56 -19.50
N ARG A 8 10.51 103.02 -19.07
CA ARG A 8 11.68 102.17 -18.87
C ARG A 8 11.45 101.11 -17.79
N HIS A 9 10.83 101.49 -16.68
CA HIS A 9 10.50 100.58 -15.58
C HIS A 9 9.49 99.50 -16.02
N LEU A 10 8.46 99.87 -16.78
CA LEU A 10 7.51 98.92 -17.35
C LEU A 10 8.20 97.89 -18.27
N PHE A 11 9.10 98.33 -19.14
CA PHE A 11 9.85 97.41 -20.00
C PHE A 11 10.77 96.47 -19.23
N THR A 12 11.36 96.92 -18.11
CA THR A 12 12.13 96.04 -17.22
C THR A 12 11.25 94.96 -16.60
N LEU A 13 10.08 95.32 -16.05
CA LEU A 13 9.14 94.36 -15.45
C LEU A 13 8.65 93.31 -16.47
N ILE A 14 8.36 93.72 -17.71
CA ILE A 14 7.98 92.80 -18.78
C ILE A 14 9.10 91.81 -19.09
N ARG A 15 10.36 92.29 -19.12
CA ARG A 15 11.53 91.44 -19.35
C ARG A 15 11.72 90.46 -18.19
N ASP A 16 11.68 90.94 -16.96
CA ASP A 16 11.86 90.10 -15.77
C ASP A 16 10.77 89.04 -15.69
N TYR A 17 9.52 89.40 -15.97
CA TYR A 17 8.40 88.46 -16.06
C TYR A 17 8.63 87.41 -17.15
N ALA A 18 9.07 87.80 -18.34
CA ALA A 18 9.35 86.87 -19.44
C ALA A 18 10.51 85.91 -19.09
N SER A 19 11.56 86.43 -18.44
CA SER A 19 12.69 85.62 -17.98
C SER A 19 12.27 84.63 -16.89
N GLU A 20 11.53 85.07 -15.87
CA GLU A 20 11.04 84.22 -14.79
C GLU A 20 10.10 83.14 -15.32
N LYS A 21 9.17 83.51 -16.21
CA LYS A 21 8.27 82.56 -16.88
C LYS A 21 9.04 81.47 -17.62
N SER A 22 10.06 81.84 -18.40
CA SER A 22 10.90 80.89 -19.14
C SER A 22 11.69 79.96 -18.21
N VAL A 23 12.20 80.47 -17.09
CA VAL A 23 12.88 79.65 -16.06
C VAL A 23 11.90 78.69 -15.40
N GLY A 24 10.71 79.16 -15.03
CA GLY A 24 9.62 78.35 -14.47
C GLY A 24 9.18 77.23 -15.42
N GLU A 25 8.99 77.52 -16.70
CA GLU A 25 8.64 76.53 -17.73
C GLU A 25 9.72 75.45 -17.86
N ARG A 26 11.01 75.83 -17.90
CA ARG A 26 12.11 74.85 -17.92
C ARG A 26 12.13 73.97 -16.68
N ARG A 27 11.87 74.54 -15.49
CA ARG A 27 11.77 73.77 -14.24
C ARG A 27 10.60 72.79 -14.29
N LEU A 28 9.44 73.20 -14.80
CA LEU A 28 8.27 72.33 -14.96
C LEU A 28 8.52 71.19 -15.95
N VAL A 29 9.24 71.45 -17.05
CA VAL A 29 9.65 70.41 -18.01
C VAL A 29 10.56 69.37 -17.34
N GLY A 30 11.58 69.82 -16.59
CA GLY A 30 12.47 68.90 -15.86
C GLY A 30 11.74 68.09 -14.79
N MET A 31 10.79 68.71 -14.06
CA MET A 31 9.95 67.99 -13.10
C MET A 31 9.06 66.94 -13.78
N ARG A 32 8.50 67.26 -14.95
CA ARG A 32 7.67 66.31 -15.72
C ARG A 32 8.48 65.11 -16.20
N GLN A 33 9.67 65.35 -16.76
CA GLN A 33 10.60 64.29 -17.15
C GLN A 33 10.92 63.37 -15.96
N ARG A 34 11.21 63.95 -14.80
CA ARG A 34 11.47 63.15 -13.59
C ARG A 34 10.27 62.33 -13.13
N ILE A 35 9.05 62.87 -13.26
CA ILE A 35 7.82 62.12 -12.95
C ILE A 35 7.67 60.94 -13.91
N ASP A 36 7.93 61.13 -15.19
CA ASP A 36 7.81 60.08 -16.20
C ASP A 36 8.88 58.98 -16.00
N GLU A 37 10.12 59.37 -15.69
CA GLU A 37 11.20 58.45 -15.30
C GLU A 37 10.78 57.60 -14.09
N LEU A 38 10.37 58.25 -12.99
CA LEU A 38 9.96 57.55 -11.76
C LEU A 38 8.76 56.62 -11.99
N ARG A 39 7.83 57.00 -12.86
CA ARG A 39 6.72 56.11 -13.25
C ARG A 39 7.23 54.87 -13.97
N SER A 40 8.12 55.04 -14.93
CA SER A 40 8.71 53.90 -15.66
C SER A 40 9.50 52.98 -14.73
N GLU A 41 10.29 53.54 -13.79
CA GLU A 41 11.02 52.78 -12.78
C GLU A 41 10.04 51.99 -11.87
N ALA A 42 8.93 52.61 -11.45
CA ALA A 42 7.92 51.95 -10.62
C ALA A 42 7.19 50.82 -11.37
N GLU A 43 6.89 51.00 -12.65
CA GLU A 43 6.28 49.96 -13.49
C GLU A 43 7.21 48.76 -13.68
N THR A 44 8.51 49.01 -13.93
CA THR A 44 9.52 47.95 -14.02
C THR A 44 9.67 47.20 -12.70
N ALA A 45 9.82 47.91 -11.57
CA ALA A 45 9.94 47.29 -10.26
C ALA A 45 8.69 46.47 -9.89
N ASN A 46 7.50 46.93 -10.29
CA ASN A 46 6.26 46.19 -10.06
C ASN A 46 6.19 44.91 -10.91
N ALA A 47 6.65 44.95 -12.17
CA ALA A 47 6.72 43.76 -13.02
C ALA A 47 7.67 42.70 -12.42
N GLU A 48 8.87 43.11 -11.98
CA GLU A 48 9.84 42.23 -11.32
C GLU A 48 9.30 41.64 -10.01
N LEU A 49 8.57 42.42 -9.22
CA LEU A 49 7.92 41.94 -7.99
C LEU A 49 6.88 40.85 -8.27
N GLU A 50 6.05 41.03 -9.30
CA GLU A 50 5.04 40.04 -9.67
C GLU A 50 5.66 38.77 -10.26
N ASP A 51 6.77 38.88 -11.00
CA ASP A 51 7.56 37.72 -11.42
C ASP A 51 8.15 36.97 -10.21
N ALA A 52 8.74 37.69 -9.25
CA ALA A 52 9.29 37.10 -8.04
C ALA A 52 8.22 36.39 -7.18
N LYS A 53 7.01 36.95 -7.09
CA LYS A 53 5.88 36.30 -6.41
C LYS A 53 5.50 34.99 -7.07
N ARG A 54 5.39 34.96 -8.40
CA ARG A 54 5.10 33.72 -9.15
C ARG A 54 6.16 32.66 -8.92
N THR A 55 7.45 33.03 -9.02
CA THR A 55 8.54 32.09 -8.76
C THR A 55 8.52 31.56 -7.33
N LYS A 56 8.26 32.43 -6.34
CA LYS A 56 8.11 32.03 -4.95
C LYS A 56 6.98 31.01 -4.78
N GLU A 57 5.81 31.26 -5.36
CA GLU A 57 4.67 30.34 -5.28
C GLU A 57 4.99 28.95 -5.87
N ILE A 58 5.72 28.89 -6.99
CA ILE A 58 6.16 27.64 -7.59
C ILE A 58 7.09 26.87 -6.64
N VAL A 59 8.11 27.54 -6.10
CA VAL A 59 9.08 26.90 -5.18
C VAL A 59 8.39 26.44 -3.89
N GLU A 60 7.44 27.21 -3.35
CA GLU A 60 6.66 26.81 -2.17
C GLU A 60 5.78 25.58 -2.42
N GLN A 61 5.24 25.43 -3.63
CA GLN A 61 4.48 24.23 -4.01
C GLN A 61 5.40 23.01 -4.15
N GLU A 62 6.56 23.16 -4.78
CA GLU A 62 7.56 22.09 -4.89
C GLU A 62 8.07 21.65 -3.52
N LEU A 63 8.37 22.59 -2.63
CA LEU A 63 8.81 22.31 -1.27
C LEU A 63 7.77 21.48 -0.50
N LYS A 64 6.49 21.86 -0.56
CA LYS A 64 5.40 21.08 0.05
C LYS A 64 5.29 19.67 -0.53
N GLY A 65 5.56 19.50 -1.82
CA GLY A 65 5.63 18.19 -2.46
C GLY A 65 6.71 17.30 -1.84
N TYR A 66 7.92 17.83 -1.67
CA TYR A 66 9.03 17.12 -1.04
C TYR A 66 8.80 16.84 0.44
N GLU A 67 8.17 17.75 1.18
CA GLU A 67 7.80 17.54 2.59
C GLU A 67 6.83 16.36 2.74
N LEU A 68 5.83 16.26 1.85
CA LEU A 68 4.88 15.16 1.84
C LEU A 68 5.55 13.83 1.46
N GLU A 69 6.40 13.82 0.44
CA GLU A 69 7.17 12.64 0.05
C GLU A 69 8.08 12.15 1.20
N SER A 70 8.74 13.09 1.89
CA SER A 70 9.56 12.78 3.05
C SER A 70 8.74 12.17 4.20
N ALA A 71 7.55 12.70 4.49
CA ALA A 71 6.68 12.16 5.53
C ALA A 71 6.18 10.74 5.20
N LEU A 72 5.88 10.49 3.93
CA LEU A 72 5.47 9.16 3.47
C LEU A 72 6.62 8.14 3.58
N ASN A 73 7.83 8.54 3.18
CA ASN A 73 9.02 7.69 3.30
C ASN A 73 9.33 7.36 4.77
N GLU A 74 9.21 8.33 5.67
CA GLU A 74 9.39 8.11 7.12
C GLU A 74 8.37 7.07 7.66
N ALA A 75 7.09 7.19 7.29
CA ALA A 75 6.06 6.23 7.69
C ALA A 75 6.31 4.81 7.13
N LEU A 76 6.79 4.71 5.89
CA LEU A 76 7.18 3.43 5.29
C LEU A 76 8.37 2.80 6.00
N ILE A 77 9.39 3.58 6.35
CA ILE A 77 10.56 3.12 7.12
C ILE A 77 10.11 2.58 8.47
N GLN A 78 9.27 3.29 9.20
CA GLN A 78 8.74 2.86 10.50
C GLN A 78 7.95 1.54 10.39
N THR A 79 7.13 1.41 9.34
CA THR A 79 6.38 0.18 9.05
C THR A 79 7.32 -0.99 8.77
N LEU A 80 8.36 -0.78 7.95
CA LEU A 80 9.34 -1.81 7.64
C LEU A 80 10.15 -2.23 8.88
N GLN A 81 10.56 -1.28 9.71
CA GLN A 81 11.26 -1.55 10.96
C GLN A 81 10.41 -2.39 11.92
N SER A 82 9.11 -2.07 12.08
CA SER A 82 8.20 -2.87 12.89
C SER A 82 8.06 -4.30 12.35
N ARG A 83 7.94 -4.48 11.03
CA ARG A 83 7.88 -5.81 10.41
C ARG A 83 9.15 -6.62 10.64
N VAL A 84 10.32 -5.99 10.50
CA VAL A 84 11.62 -6.64 10.74
C VAL A 84 11.74 -7.09 12.20
N SER A 85 11.32 -6.25 13.14
CA SER A 85 11.29 -6.61 14.57
C SER A 85 10.42 -7.83 14.83
N ASN A 86 9.18 -7.84 14.31
CA ASN A 86 8.27 -8.97 14.49
C ASN A 86 8.84 -10.27 13.92
N ILE A 87 9.43 -10.21 12.73
CA ILE A 87 10.07 -11.38 12.10
C ILE A 87 11.24 -11.88 12.95
N GLN A 88 12.02 -10.97 13.54
CA GLN A 88 13.12 -11.36 14.43
C GLN A 88 12.63 -12.03 15.72
N ASP A 89 11.51 -11.60 16.27
CA ASP A 89 10.87 -12.24 17.43
C ASP A 89 10.35 -13.64 17.08
N GLU A 90 9.71 -13.80 15.92
CA GLU A 90 9.26 -15.09 15.39
C GLU A 90 10.43 -16.05 15.16
N ILE A 91 11.51 -15.59 14.52
CA ILE A 91 12.73 -16.39 14.30
C ILE A 91 13.32 -16.84 15.64
N SER A 92 13.36 -15.94 16.63
CA SER A 92 13.89 -16.25 17.97
C SER A 92 13.04 -17.30 18.69
N THR A 93 11.72 -17.22 18.53
CA THR A 93 10.75 -18.18 19.08
C THR A 93 10.93 -19.55 18.44
N VAL A 94 10.87 -19.62 17.11
CA VAL A 94 11.07 -20.87 16.35
C VAL A 94 12.44 -21.49 16.63
N GLY A 95 13.48 -20.65 16.74
CA GLY A 95 14.83 -21.11 17.08
C GLY A 95 14.90 -21.76 18.47
N SER A 96 14.18 -21.22 19.45
CA SER A 96 14.11 -21.80 20.80
C SER A 96 13.38 -23.14 20.81
N ASP A 97 12.26 -23.24 20.09
CA ASP A 97 11.48 -24.48 19.95
C ASP A 97 12.29 -25.58 19.27
N LEU A 98 13.06 -25.24 18.23
CA LEU A 98 13.92 -26.17 17.52
C LEU A 98 15.00 -26.76 18.43
N GLU A 99 15.67 -25.93 19.25
CA GLU A 99 16.66 -26.42 20.19
C GLU A 99 16.03 -27.30 21.29
N ALA A 100 14.83 -26.97 21.76
CA ALA A 100 14.10 -27.82 22.71
C ALA A 100 13.78 -29.20 22.11
N LEU A 101 13.30 -29.25 20.86
CA LEU A 101 13.02 -30.50 20.15
C LEU A 101 14.29 -31.33 19.91
N LYS A 102 15.37 -30.70 19.47
CA LYS A 102 16.68 -31.35 19.27
C LYS A 102 17.21 -31.99 20.55
N ASN A 103 17.06 -31.31 21.69
CA ASN A 103 17.45 -31.87 22.99
C ASN A 103 16.57 -33.07 23.38
N LYS A 104 15.26 -33.01 23.13
CA LYS A 104 14.32 -34.10 23.39
C LYS A 104 14.59 -35.32 22.49
N GLU A 105 14.86 -35.10 21.21
CA GLU A 105 15.26 -36.14 20.27
C GLU A 105 16.54 -36.84 20.75
N GLY A 106 17.57 -36.07 21.11
CA GLY A 106 18.82 -36.59 21.67
C GLY A 106 18.58 -37.48 22.89
N ALA A 107 17.78 -37.03 23.85
CA ALA A 107 17.43 -37.81 25.03
C ALA A 107 16.71 -39.13 24.67
N SER A 108 15.74 -39.09 23.75
CA SER A 108 15.00 -40.29 23.31
C SER A 108 15.90 -41.31 22.60
N ARG A 109 16.86 -40.82 21.80
CA ARG A 109 17.85 -41.67 21.12
C ARG A 109 18.76 -42.35 22.12
N ASP A 110 19.24 -41.62 23.12
CA ASP A 110 20.14 -42.15 24.14
C ASP A 110 19.43 -43.17 25.05
N GLU A 111 18.14 -42.96 25.34
CA GLU A 111 17.28 -43.94 26.01
C GLU A 111 17.11 -45.22 25.19
N PHE A 112 16.82 -45.10 23.89
CA PHE A 112 16.74 -46.24 22.98
C PHE A 112 18.05 -47.04 22.94
N ILE A 113 19.20 -46.36 22.83
CA ILE A 113 20.51 -47.00 22.84
C ILE A 113 20.73 -47.77 24.16
N SER A 114 20.34 -47.19 25.30
CA SER A 114 20.43 -47.83 26.61
C SER A 114 19.58 -49.11 26.67
N HIS A 115 18.33 -49.06 26.20
CA HIS A 115 17.47 -50.25 26.10
C HIS A 115 18.06 -51.34 25.21
N MET A 116 18.69 -50.98 24.10
CA MET A 116 19.35 -51.93 23.20
C MET A 116 20.56 -52.61 23.87
N PHE A 117 21.35 -51.88 24.67
CA PHE A 117 22.44 -52.47 25.45
C PHE A 117 21.93 -53.47 26.48
N ASP A 118 20.87 -53.11 27.21
CA ASP A 118 20.23 -53.99 28.20
C ASP A 118 19.68 -55.27 27.56
N LEU A 119 19.02 -55.14 26.41
CA LEU A 119 18.51 -56.29 25.65
C LEU A 119 19.66 -57.20 25.21
N ASN A 120 20.72 -56.64 24.65
CA ASN A 120 21.91 -57.40 24.25
C ASN A 120 22.56 -58.11 25.45
N ALA A 121 22.59 -57.48 26.63
CA ALA A 121 23.07 -58.11 27.85
C ALA A 121 22.19 -59.30 28.27
N LYS A 122 20.86 -59.18 28.17
CA LYS A 122 19.91 -60.26 28.44
C LYS A 122 20.08 -61.43 27.46
N ILE A 123 20.28 -61.15 26.17
CA ILE A 123 20.54 -62.18 25.14
C ILE A 123 21.80 -62.97 25.47
N ARG A 124 22.91 -62.30 25.82
CA ARG A 124 24.15 -63.00 26.21
C ARG A 124 23.95 -63.89 27.43
N LYS A 125 23.30 -63.39 28.49
CA LYS A 125 22.99 -64.19 29.68
C LYS A 125 22.15 -65.42 29.37
N PHE A 126 21.16 -65.27 28.49
CA PHE A 126 20.31 -66.39 28.05
C PHE A 126 21.13 -67.44 27.29
N GLN A 127 21.98 -67.00 26.35
CA GLN A 127 22.90 -67.88 25.62
C GLN A 127 23.87 -68.61 26.55
N ASP A 128 24.44 -67.91 27.54
CA ASP A 128 25.34 -68.48 28.55
C ASP A 128 24.63 -69.54 29.40
N THR A 129 23.38 -69.28 29.80
CA THR A 129 22.56 -70.23 30.58
C THR A 129 22.33 -71.51 29.79
N ILE A 130 21.94 -71.40 28.51
CA ILE A 130 21.77 -72.56 27.63
C ILE A 130 23.08 -73.34 27.49
N ALA A 131 24.21 -72.66 27.29
CA ALA A 131 25.51 -73.32 27.18
C ALA A 131 25.89 -74.09 28.45
N CYS A 132 25.61 -73.53 29.64
CA CYS A 132 25.82 -74.20 30.92
C CYS A 132 24.90 -75.42 31.11
N ASP A 133 23.64 -75.33 30.71
CA ASP A 133 22.68 -76.42 30.87
C ASP A 133 22.99 -77.59 29.92
N ILE A 134 23.42 -77.31 28.68
CA ILE A 134 23.93 -78.34 27.75
C ILE A 134 25.16 -79.05 28.33
N HIS A 135 26.05 -78.33 29.01
CA HIS A 135 27.18 -78.94 29.72
C HIS A 135 26.76 -79.77 30.96
N LYS A 136 25.65 -79.45 31.62
CA LYS A 136 25.09 -80.26 32.72
C LYS A 136 24.37 -81.52 32.22
N GLU A 137 23.65 -81.46 31.10
CA GLU A 137 22.99 -82.62 30.50
C GLU A 137 23.98 -83.64 29.93
N SER A 138 25.18 -83.21 29.54
CA SER A 138 26.29 -84.12 29.25
C SER A 138 26.75 -84.94 30.48
N TYR A 139 26.32 -84.61 31.70
CA TYR A 139 26.73 -85.30 32.94
C TYR A 139 25.57 -86.04 33.65
N ILE A 140 24.31 -85.81 33.29
CA ILE A 140 23.17 -86.45 33.96
C ILE A 140 22.22 -87.02 32.92
N GLY A 141 22.51 -88.25 32.50
CA GLY A 141 21.59 -89.05 31.71
C GLY A 141 20.37 -89.49 32.52
N THR A 142 19.22 -89.46 31.83
CA THR A 142 17.99 -90.24 32.10
C THR A 142 17.17 -89.92 33.36
N LYS A 143 15.98 -89.33 33.19
CA LYS A 143 14.68 -90.03 33.27
C LYS A 143 13.47 -89.09 33.08
N ALA A 144 12.68 -89.42 32.06
CA ALA A 144 11.24 -89.63 32.03
C ALA A 144 10.25 -88.82 32.91
N GLU A 145 9.20 -88.38 32.20
CA GLU A 145 7.76 -88.45 32.52
C GLU A 145 7.00 -87.24 33.09
N GLN A 146 6.09 -86.78 32.22
CA GLN A 146 4.63 -86.60 32.41
C GLN A 146 4.03 -85.36 33.08
N ASN A 147 3.00 -84.89 32.35
CA ASN A 147 1.75 -84.26 32.78
C ASN A 147 1.81 -82.86 33.37
N TYR A 148 1.02 -81.92 32.83
CA TYR A 148 0.05 -81.20 33.64
C TYR A 148 -1.08 -80.60 32.79
N ASN A 149 -2.27 -80.76 33.35
CA ASN A 149 -3.60 -80.47 32.85
C ASN A 149 -3.89 -78.98 32.52
N ASN A 150 -4.78 -78.80 31.55
CA ASN A 150 -5.89 -77.85 31.52
C ASN A 150 -5.92 -76.74 32.59
N VAL A 151 -5.54 -75.53 32.17
CA VAL A 151 -6.09 -74.27 32.70
C VAL A 151 -6.41 -73.40 31.49
N LYS A 152 -7.64 -73.47 30.97
CA LYS A 152 -8.11 -72.60 29.89
C LYS A 152 -9.57 -72.23 30.15
N GLU A 153 -9.79 -71.38 31.15
CA GLU A 153 -11.04 -70.63 31.23
C GLU A 153 -10.79 -69.21 31.79
N GLU A 154 -10.02 -69.07 32.87
CA GLU A 154 -9.67 -67.75 33.45
C GLU A 154 -8.68 -66.91 32.61
N VAL A 155 -7.70 -67.55 31.95
CA VAL A 155 -6.70 -66.85 31.10
C VAL A 155 -7.33 -66.35 29.80
N ALA A 156 -8.35 -67.04 29.30
CA ALA A 156 -9.05 -66.65 28.08
C ALA A 156 -9.92 -65.39 28.30
N GLU A 157 -10.57 -65.28 29.46
CA GLU A 157 -11.43 -64.15 29.83
C GLU A 157 -10.61 -62.87 30.11
N VAL A 158 -9.43 -63.00 30.72
CA VAL A 158 -8.46 -61.90 30.90
C VAL A 158 -7.88 -61.42 29.56
N THR A 159 -7.64 -62.32 28.60
CA THR A 159 -7.19 -61.92 27.25
C THR A 159 -8.29 -61.25 26.42
N LEU A 160 -9.55 -61.62 26.64
CA LEU A 160 -10.70 -61.08 25.91
C LEU A 160 -11.05 -59.66 26.38
N THR A 161 -11.02 -59.44 27.69
CA THR A 161 -11.19 -58.11 28.30
C THR A 161 -10.06 -57.15 27.88
N THR A 162 -8.81 -57.62 27.83
CA THR A 162 -7.68 -56.80 27.33
C THR A 162 -7.88 -56.37 25.87
N LEU A 163 -8.39 -57.26 25.02
CA LEU A 163 -8.69 -56.95 23.62
C LEU A 163 -9.86 -55.96 23.47
N GLN A 164 -10.88 -56.08 24.32
CA GLN A 164 -12.01 -55.12 24.35
C GLN A 164 -11.56 -53.72 24.76
N ASP A 165 -10.67 -53.61 25.76
CA ASP A 165 -10.10 -52.31 26.17
C ASP A 165 -9.24 -51.69 25.06
N MET A 166 -8.44 -52.50 24.36
CA MET A 166 -7.69 -52.03 23.18
C MET A 166 -8.63 -51.54 22.07
N LEU A 167 -9.72 -52.26 21.80
CA LEU A 167 -10.71 -51.87 20.80
C LEU A 167 -11.39 -50.54 21.21
N ALA A 168 -11.79 -50.40 22.48
CA ALA A 168 -12.39 -49.17 22.99
C ALA A 168 -11.42 -47.97 22.87
N LYS A 169 -10.13 -48.20 23.13
CA LYS A 169 -9.10 -47.17 22.98
C LYS A 169 -8.93 -46.75 21.51
N VAL A 170 -8.89 -47.72 20.58
CA VAL A 170 -8.82 -47.43 19.13
C VAL A 170 -10.05 -46.67 18.66
N ILE A 171 -11.25 -47.07 19.10
CA ILE A 171 -12.49 -46.36 18.77
C ILE A 171 -12.44 -44.91 19.27
N SER A 172 -12.03 -44.69 20.53
CA SER A 172 -11.89 -43.35 21.09
C SER A 172 -10.87 -42.50 20.32
N GLN A 173 -9.80 -43.11 19.82
CA GLN A 173 -8.78 -42.42 19.05
C GLN A 173 -9.32 -42.01 17.68
N ILE A 174 -10.02 -42.93 16.99
CA ILE A 174 -10.67 -42.67 15.70
C ILE A 174 -11.69 -41.53 15.82
N THR A 175 -12.55 -41.54 16.84
CA THR A 175 -13.56 -40.48 17.00
C THR A 175 -12.91 -39.11 17.20
N LYS A 176 -11.82 -39.04 17.97
CA LYS A 176 -11.09 -37.79 18.18
C LYS A 176 -10.46 -37.28 16.87
N GLU A 177 -9.88 -38.19 16.09
CA GLU A 177 -9.22 -37.87 14.82
C GLU A 177 -10.24 -37.45 13.75
N GLU A 178 -11.44 -38.02 13.75
CA GLU A 178 -12.57 -37.60 12.91
C GLU A 178 -13.06 -36.18 13.26
N GLU A 179 -13.16 -35.84 14.55
CA GLU A 179 -13.51 -34.49 15.00
C GLU A 179 -12.44 -33.45 14.62
N GLU A 180 -11.16 -33.78 14.80
CA GLU A 180 -10.03 -32.93 14.37
C GLU A 180 -10.04 -32.74 12.85
N TYR A 181 -10.28 -33.79 12.06
CA TYR A 181 -10.40 -33.70 10.60
C TYR A 181 -11.55 -32.78 10.15
N LEU A 182 -12.72 -32.88 10.79
CA LEU A 182 -13.85 -32.00 10.47
C LEU A 182 -13.56 -30.54 10.82
N SER A 183 -12.88 -30.30 11.95
CA SER A 183 -12.42 -28.96 12.34
C SER A 183 -11.44 -28.39 11.32
N GLU A 184 -10.44 -29.17 10.89
CA GLU A 184 -9.45 -28.79 9.87
C GLU A 184 -10.13 -28.42 8.54
N GLN A 185 -11.11 -29.22 8.09
CA GLN A 185 -11.86 -28.95 6.87
C GLN A 185 -12.61 -27.59 6.94
N ASN A 186 -13.13 -27.23 8.11
CA ASN A 186 -13.82 -25.95 8.29
C ASN A 186 -12.84 -24.77 8.24
N THR A 187 -11.67 -24.91 8.90
CA THR A 187 -10.59 -23.92 8.83
C THR A 187 -10.09 -23.74 7.40
N GLN A 188 -9.95 -24.84 6.64
CA GLN A 188 -9.55 -24.80 5.23
C GLN A 188 -10.55 -24.01 4.38
N LYS A 189 -11.87 -24.26 4.54
CA LYS A 189 -12.92 -23.51 3.82
C LYS A 189 -12.86 -22.02 4.14
N GLN A 190 -12.64 -21.67 5.41
CA GLN A 190 -12.52 -20.27 5.83
C GLN A 190 -11.30 -19.59 5.20
N MET A 191 -10.12 -20.23 5.25
CA MET A 191 -8.90 -19.71 4.62
C MET A 191 -9.07 -19.52 3.11
N GLN A 192 -9.75 -20.45 2.44
CA GLN A 192 -9.99 -20.35 1.00
C GLN A 192 -10.88 -19.15 0.66
N GLN A 193 -11.85 -18.83 1.52
CA GLN A 193 -12.71 -17.67 1.34
C GLN A 193 -11.98 -16.34 1.61
N GLU A 194 -11.09 -16.31 2.61
CA GLU A 194 -10.22 -15.17 2.87
C GLU A 194 -9.22 -14.93 1.72
N LEU A 195 -8.66 -16.00 1.14
CA LEU A 195 -7.77 -15.93 -0.01
C LEU A 195 -8.46 -15.28 -1.22
N ILE A 196 -9.68 -15.71 -1.56
CA ILE A 196 -10.49 -15.11 -2.64
C ILE A 196 -10.72 -13.61 -2.35
N GLY A 197 -10.96 -13.24 -1.09
CA GLY A 197 -11.11 -11.85 -0.67
C GLY A 197 -9.83 -11.03 -0.87
N CYS A 198 -8.67 -11.60 -0.55
CA CYS A 198 -7.36 -10.98 -0.76
C CYS A 198 -7.03 -10.82 -2.24
N GLU A 199 -7.27 -11.83 -3.07
CA GLU A 199 -7.06 -11.77 -4.52
C GLU A 199 -7.88 -10.64 -5.15
N ARG A 200 -9.16 -10.52 -4.80
CA ARG A 200 -10.01 -9.41 -5.27
C ARG A 200 -9.47 -8.05 -4.86
N LYS A 201 -8.95 -7.91 -3.64
CA LYS A 201 -8.33 -6.65 -3.17
C LYS A 201 -7.05 -6.32 -3.95
N VAL A 202 -6.22 -7.31 -4.26
CA VAL A 202 -5.02 -7.14 -5.07
C VAL A 202 -5.38 -6.69 -6.48
N SER A 203 -6.36 -7.33 -7.13
CA SER A 203 -6.84 -6.91 -8.45
C SER A 203 -7.37 -5.47 -8.44
N LEU A 204 -8.13 -5.09 -7.42
CA LEU A 204 -8.62 -3.71 -7.26
C LEU A 204 -7.47 -2.71 -7.07
N MET A 205 -6.49 -3.05 -6.24
CA MET A 205 -5.29 -2.24 -6.01
C MET A 205 -4.52 -2.01 -7.30
N GLU A 206 -4.40 -3.02 -8.16
CA GLU A 206 -3.71 -2.91 -9.45
C GLU A 206 -4.43 -1.94 -10.40
N VAL A 207 -5.77 -1.99 -10.45
CA VAL A 207 -6.58 -1.04 -11.23
C VAL A 207 -6.40 0.39 -10.71
N ILE A 208 -6.46 0.58 -9.38
CA ILE A 208 -6.27 1.89 -8.75
C ILE A 208 -4.86 2.43 -9.05
N SER A 209 -3.83 1.59 -8.97
CA SER A 209 -2.45 1.96 -9.26
C SER A 209 -2.29 2.45 -10.71
N LYS A 210 -2.84 1.71 -11.68
CA LYS A 210 -2.83 2.10 -13.09
C LYS A 210 -3.57 3.42 -13.34
N ALA A 211 -4.75 3.59 -12.75
CA ALA A 211 -5.53 4.82 -12.86
C ALA A 211 -4.81 6.03 -12.24
N THR A 212 -4.17 5.82 -11.09
CA THR A 212 -3.40 6.86 -10.40
C THR A 212 -2.18 7.27 -11.21
N GLY A 213 -1.46 6.32 -11.82
CA GLY A 213 -0.36 6.61 -12.74
C GLY A 213 -0.82 7.42 -13.95
N ALA A 214 -1.93 7.04 -14.58
CA ALA A 214 -2.49 7.80 -15.71
C ALA A 214 -2.89 9.23 -15.34
N LEU A 215 -3.46 9.44 -14.15
CA LEU A 215 -3.77 10.78 -13.63
C LEU A 215 -2.51 11.61 -13.39
N GLN A 216 -1.47 11.00 -12.79
CA GLN A 216 -0.18 11.66 -12.58
C GLN A 216 0.46 12.09 -13.90
N ASP A 217 0.41 11.24 -14.93
CA ASP A 217 0.92 11.54 -16.27
C ASP A 217 0.14 12.68 -16.96
N LEU A 218 -1.19 12.71 -16.82
CA LEU A 218 -2.03 13.81 -17.32
C LEU A 218 -1.70 15.15 -16.64
N THR A 219 -1.42 15.14 -15.34
CA THR A 219 -0.99 16.34 -14.60
C THR A 219 0.45 16.77 -14.91
N ARG A 220 1.23 15.93 -15.62
CA ARG A 220 2.64 16.18 -15.98
C ARG A 220 2.83 16.97 -17.28
N TYR A 221 1.77 17.44 -17.95
CA TYR A 221 1.89 18.07 -19.27
C TYR A 221 2.67 19.41 -19.24
N PRO A 222 3.65 19.63 -20.13
CA PRO A 222 4.44 20.85 -20.19
C PRO A 222 3.66 21.97 -20.88
N TYR A 223 3.61 23.14 -20.24
CA TYR A 223 2.99 24.36 -20.78
C TYR A 223 3.74 24.84 -22.04
N LYS A 224 3.36 24.36 -23.23
CA LYS A 224 3.80 24.96 -24.49
C LYS A 224 2.98 26.21 -24.78
N LYS A 225 3.69 27.34 -24.74
CA LYS A 225 3.25 28.70 -25.01
C LYS A 225 2.93 28.85 -26.51
N GLU A 226 1.67 28.72 -26.90
CA GLU A 226 1.17 29.24 -28.17
C GLU A 226 0.34 30.50 -27.89
N MET A 227 1.03 31.64 -27.92
CA MET A 227 0.42 32.98 -27.95
C MET A 227 1.02 33.71 -29.13
N TYR A 228 0.35 33.66 -30.28
CA TYR A 228 0.44 34.74 -31.26
C TYR A 228 -0.94 35.06 -31.84
N GLN A 229 -1.31 36.32 -31.59
CA GLN A 229 -2.13 37.22 -32.41
C GLN A 229 -3.61 36.89 -32.59
N ASN A 230 -4.45 37.63 -31.86
CA ASN A 230 -5.26 38.67 -32.51
C ASN A 230 -5.88 39.64 -31.49
N GLY A 231 -5.74 40.94 -31.80
CA GLY A 231 -6.81 41.92 -31.63
C GLY A 231 -7.17 42.41 -30.23
N THR A 232 -6.62 43.56 -29.88
CA THR A 232 -7.21 44.56 -28.98
C THR A 232 -8.73 44.71 -29.13
N GLN A 233 -9.48 44.68 -28.03
CA GLN A 233 -10.58 45.62 -27.77
C GLN A 233 -11.07 45.54 -26.31
N THR A 234 -10.79 46.63 -25.57
CA THR A 234 -11.68 47.32 -24.63
C THR A 234 -12.74 46.51 -23.88
N PHE A 235 -12.59 46.42 -22.55
CA PHE A 235 -13.62 46.87 -21.61
C PHE A 235 -12.97 47.22 -20.27
N GLY A 236 -12.69 48.51 -20.12
CA GLY A 236 -12.51 49.12 -18.81
C GLY A 236 -13.88 49.43 -18.20
N SER A 237 -13.92 49.42 -16.87
CA SER A 237 -15.02 49.83 -16.01
C SER A 237 -16.20 48.86 -15.87
N LEU A 238 -16.21 48.13 -14.75
CA LEU A 238 -17.33 48.17 -13.79
C LEU A 238 -16.85 47.74 -12.38
N CYS A 239 -17.02 48.68 -11.45
CA CYS A 239 -17.21 48.50 -10.01
C CYS A 239 -16.03 48.03 -9.13
N SER A 240 -15.36 49.05 -8.58
CA SER A 240 -15.04 49.12 -7.16
C SER A 240 -16.29 48.91 -6.28
N PHE A 241 -16.62 47.65 -5.95
CA PHE A 241 -17.41 47.31 -4.76
C PHE A 241 -16.98 45.91 -4.32
N GLY A 242 -16.77 45.74 -3.01
CA GLY A 242 -15.99 44.65 -2.43
C GLY A 242 -16.31 43.24 -2.93
N VAL A 243 -15.29 42.57 -3.44
CA VAL A 243 -15.30 41.11 -3.65
C VAL A 243 -13.95 40.55 -3.22
N SER A 244 -13.68 40.62 -1.91
CA SER A 244 -12.58 39.87 -1.27
C SER A 244 -13.04 38.45 -0.85
N GLN A 245 -14.11 37.91 -1.45
CA GLN A 245 -14.66 36.62 -1.03
C GLN A 245 -15.30 35.73 -2.11
N VAL A 246 -15.20 36.06 -3.41
CA VAL A 246 -15.83 35.24 -4.48
C VAL A 246 -14.82 34.62 -5.48
N MET A 247 -13.53 34.98 -5.42
CA MET A 247 -12.52 34.44 -6.36
C MET A 247 -11.88 33.11 -5.94
N THR A 248 -12.20 32.55 -4.77
CA THR A 248 -11.70 31.22 -4.35
C THR A 248 -12.67 30.08 -4.62
N VAL A 249 -13.93 30.36 -4.97
CA VAL A 249 -14.96 29.31 -5.21
C VAL A 249 -15.21 29.06 -6.70
N LEU A 250 -14.93 30.05 -7.56
CA LEU A 250 -15.20 29.93 -9.00
C LEU A 250 -14.27 28.95 -9.75
N PRO A 251 -12.96 28.79 -9.45
CA PRO A 251 -12.13 27.82 -10.16
C PRO A 251 -12.45 26.39 -9.74
N ILE A 252 -12.73 26.16 -8.45
CA ILE A 252 -13.09 24.84 -7.92
C ILE A 252 -14.47 24.44 -8.45
N GLY A 253 -15.42 25.38 -8.51
CA GLY A 253 -16.74 25.14 -9.10
C GLY A 253 -16.67 24.79 -10.59
N ILE A 254 -15.86 25.50 -11.39
CA ILE A 254 -15.72 25.24 -12.83
C ILE A 254 -14.97 23.93 -13.10
N VAL A 255 -13.92 23.61 -12.34
CA VAL A 255 -13.19 22.34 -12.44
C VAL A 255 -14.07 21.17 -11.98
N SER A 256 -14.79 21.32 -10.87
CA SER A 256 -15.71 20.30 -10.36
C SER A 256 -16.93 20.10 -11.28
N LEU A 257 -17.48 21.17 -11.87
CA LEU A 257 -18.52 21.09 -12.90
C LEU A 257 -18.01 20.47 -14.20
N THR A 258 -16.76 20.70 -14.59
CA THR A 258 -16.17 20.12 -15.81
C THR A 258 -15.88 18.64 -15.61
N ILE A 259 -15.35 18.25 -14.45
CA ILE A 259 -15.15 16.85 -14.05
C ILE A 259 -16.50 16.14 -13.94
N ASN A 260 -17.48 16.69 -13.24
CA ASN A 260 -18.83 16.11 -13.14
C ASN A 260 -19.53 16.03 -14.50
N LYS A 261 -19.32 17.00 -15.41
CA LYS A 261 -19.85 16.96 -16.78
C LYS A 261 -19.14 15.91 -17.65
N GLN A 262 -17.87 15.60 -17.39
CA GLN A 262 -17.18 14.49 -18.06
C GLN A 262 -17.57 13.13 -17.47
N ILE A 263 -17.71 13.01 -16.15
CA ILE A 263 -18.20 11.80 -15.47
C ILE A 263 -19.63 11.50 -15.90
N SER A 264 -20.52 12.50 -15.91
CA SER A 264 -21.91 12.36 -16.39
C SER A 264 -22.01 12.00 -17.88
N LYS A 265 -20.99 12.33 -18.69
CA LYS A 265 -20.90 11.87 -20.09
C LYS A 265 -20.32 10.46 -20.22
N LEU A 266 -19.49 10.02 -19.27
CA LEU A 266 -18.84 8.72 -19.28
C LEU A 266 -19.73 7.63 -18.68
N GLU A 267 -20.53 7.93 -17.66
CA GLU A 267 -21.50 7.01 -17.05
C GLU A 267 -22.45 6.35 -18.06
N PRO A 268 -23.14 7.08 -18.97
CA PRO A 268 -24.01 6.43 -19.96
C PRO A 268 -23.22 5.64 -21.00
N VAL A 269 -21.96 6.00 -21.27
CA VAL A 269 -21.08 5.24 -22.17
C VAL A 269 -20.63 3.93 -21.52
N CYS A 270 -20.27 3.95 -20.24
CA CYS A 270 -19.93 2.75 -19.46
C CYS A 270 -21.15 1.84 -19.25
N ALA A 271 -22.33 2.40 -18.99
CA ALA A 271 -23.57 1.64 -18.88
C ALA A 271 -23.96 1.00 -20.22
N SER A 272 -23.89 1.76 -21.32
CA SER A 272 -24.13 1.25 -22.69
C SER A 272 -23.14 0.15 -23.07
N LEU A 273 -21.86 0.33 -22.75
CA LEU A 273 -20.84 -0.69 -23.01
C LEU A 273 -21.06 -1.94 -22.15
N GLY A 274 -21.49 -1.79 -20.90
CA GLY A 274 -21.87 -2.90 -20.03
C GLY A 274 -23.06 -3.69 -20.58
N GLU A 275 -24.12 -3.02 -21.03
CA GLU A 275 -25.29 -3.66 -21.64
C GLU A 275 -24.95 -4.34 -22.99
N GLU A 276 -24.09 -3.72 -23.81
CA GLU A 276 -23.65 -4.29 -25.09
C GLU A 276 -22.77 -5.53 -24.89
N LEU A 277 -21.87 -5.50 -23.90
CA LEU A 277 -21.07 -6.67 -23.52
C LEU A 277 -21.94 -7.77 -22.93
N GLN A 278 -22.90 -7.45 -22.07
CA GLN A 278 -23.83 -8.43 -21.51
C GLN A 278 -24.68 -9.08 -22.61
N LYS A 279 -25.19 -8.31 -23.59
CA LYS A 279 -25.92 -8.86 -24.76
C LYS A 279 -25.06 -9.80 -25.60
N ARG A 280 -23.76 -9.53 -25.71
CA ARG A 280 -22.81 -10.39 -26.45
C ARG A 280 -22.38 -11.63 -25.67
N CYS A 281 -22.54 -11.63 -24.35
CA CYS A 281 -22.24 -12.77 -23.50
C CYS A 281 -23.42 -13.74 -23.36
N VAL A 282 -24.62 -13.37 -23.81
CA VAL A 282 -25.77 -14.26 -23.89
C VAL A 282 -25.72 -15.08 -25.17
N CYS A 283 -25.65 -16.41 -25.04
CA CYS A 283 -25.65 -17.31 -26.19
C CYS A 283 -27.01 -17.25 -26.92
N THR A 284 -27.03 -16.90 -28.21
CA THR A 284 -28.26 -16.79 -29.02
C THR A 284 -29.03 -18.10 -29.20
N SER A 285 -28.42 -19.25 -28.93
CA SER A 285 -29.04 -20.56 -29.12
C SER A 285 -29.68 -21.13 -27.84
N CYS A 286 -29.18 -20.77 -26.65
CA CYS A 286 -29.67 -21.30 -25.37
C CYS A 286 -30.01 -20.23 -24.32
N HIS A 287 -29.80 -18.96 -24.63
CA HIS A 287 -30.09 -17.79 -23.77
C HIS A 287 -29.41 -17.80 -22.39
N LEU A 288 -28.37 -18.62 -22.19
CA LEU A 288 -27.57 -18.63 -20.98
C LEU A 288 -26.51 -17.51 -21.03
N ASP A 289 -26.32 -16.85 -19.90
CA ASP A 289 -25.36 -15.76 -19.69
C ASP A 289 -23.97 -16.35 -19.39
N ASN A 290 -23.03 -16.21 -20.34
CA ASN A 290 -21.69 -16.79 -20.25
C ASN A 290 -20.66 -15.85 -19.59
N VAL A 291 -21.10 -14.78 -18.92
CA VAL A 291 -20.20 -13.81 -18.25
C VAL A 291 -19.24 -14.50 -17.27
N GLU A 292 -19.70 -15.53 -16.57
CA GLU A 292 -18.88 -16.26 -15.58
C GLU A 292 -17.77 -17.12 -16.25
N SER A 293 -18.08 -17.74 -17.39
CA SER A 293 -17.12 -18.58 -18.13
C SER A 293 -16.07 -17.78 -18.90
N LEU A 294 -16.35 -16.53 -19.28
CA LEU A 294 -15.37 -15.64 -19.91
C LEU A 294 -14.33 -15.12 -18.92
N GLY A 295 -14.68 -15.01 -17.63
CA GLY A 295 -13.74 -14.66 -16.57
C GLY A 295 -12.58 -15.66 -16.43
N GLU A 296 -12.86 -16.94 -16.65
CA GLU A 296 -11.86 -18.02 -16.60
C GLU A 296 -10.92 -18.00 -17.83
N VAL A 297 -11.39 -17.55 -18.99
CA VAL A 297 -10.58 -17.49 -20.23
C VAL A 297 -9.55 -16.36 -20.19
N PHE A 298 -9.84 -15.24 -19.53
CA PHE A 298 -8.88 -14.14 -19.37
C PHE A 298 -7.86 -14.35 -18.24
N GLN A 299 -8.04 -15.37 -17.38
CA GLN A 299 -7.08 -15.77 -16.36
C GLN A 299 -6.02 -16.77 -16.87
N ALA A 300 -6.17 -17.29 -18.09
CA ALA A 300 -5.32 -18.37 -18.61
C ALA A 300 -4.11 -17.93 -19.47
N ASN A 301 -3.75 -16.64 -19.49
CA ASN A 301 -2.53 -16.14 -20.16
C ASN A 301 -1.65 -15.29 -19.24
#